data_AF-A0A2G1ZSL2-F1
#
_entry.id   AF-A0A2G1ZSL2-F1
#
_cell.length_a   1.000
_cell.length_b   1.000
_cell.length_c   1.000
_cell.angle_alpha   90.00
_cell.angle_beta   90.00
_cell.angle_gamma   90.00
#
_symmetry.space_group_name_H-M   'P 1'
#
loop_
_entity.id
_entity.type
_entity.pdbx_description
1 polymer ?
#
loop_
_entity_poly.entity_id
_entity_poly.type
_entity_poly.pdbx_seq_one_letter_code
_entity_poly.pdbx_strand_id
1 'polypeptide(L)'
;MWIEWSAQMTRATLTTEQTDRLRSVADLAQRQERAGVLSKIEERLFRVELAGSEAQAIDAQARARELELQLRDLLGLAPEAPVRLVETVVFLPRSTDPDWLLASMETDNPELVAAQSEYDAAEESLRLEIRKQYPDLTIGPGFGADQGDERLLLGLGLPIPLWNRNQQGIAEAQARREVAHGRFENTYELLASRLAIEMMRYEAGRAMREVVEAHVLPLADEQDTDVRRVAELGRVDPLLLLQALNAQFDAKIQLVDARAAEATHAIRLNELIGPPTPAQTSVNTSQTPQPPIPTGDRP
;
A
#
# COMPACT_ATOMS: atom_id res chain seq x y z
N MET A 1 -3.89 -3.77 -0.02
CA MET A 1 -4.56 -5.08 -0.10
C MET A 1 -4.09 -6.06 0.97
N TRP A 2 -2.79 -6.37 1.11
CA TRP A 2 -2.32 -7.31 2.14
C TRP A 2 -2.62 -6.87 3.59
N ILE A 3 -2.31 -5.62 3.93
CA ILE A 3 -2.63 -5.03 5.25
C ILE A 3 -4.13 -5.00 5.49
N GLU A 4 -4.91 -4.64 4.47
CA GLU A 4 -6.38 -4.61 4.56
C GLU A 4 -6.95 -6.00 4.84
N TRP A 5 -6.52 -7.03 4.10
CA TRP A 5 -6.90 -8.41 4.37
C TRP A 5 -6.50 -8.86 5.78
N SER A 6 -5.26 -8.59 6.19
CA SER A 6 -4.75 -8.98 7.53
C SER A 6 -5.53 -8.32 8.65
N ALA A 7 -5.88 -7.03 8.49
CA ALA A 7 -6.72 -6.30 9.43
C ALA A 7 -8.14 -6.87 9.47
N GLN A 8 -8.75 -7.15 8.31
CA GLN A 8 -10.09 -7.73 8.26
C GLN A 8 -10.15 -9.16 8.81
N MET A 9 -9.11 -9.97 8.62
CA MET A 9 -8.99 -11.29 9.25
C MET A 9 -8.93 -11.18 10.78
N THR A 10 -8.17 -10.20 11.28
CA THR A 10 -8.09 -9.92 12.73
C THR A 10 -9.45 -9.47 13.25
N ARG A 11 -10.14 -8.54 12.56
CA ARG A 11 -11.49 -8.10 12.93
C ARG A 11 -12.48 -9.25 12.95
N ALA A 12 -12.49 -10.11 11.93
CA ALA A 12 -13.38 -11.28 11.87
C ALA A 12 -13.17 -12.24 13.06
N THR A 13 -11.91 -12.44 13.46
CA THR A 13 -11.57 -13.23 14.65
C THR A 13 -12.10 -12.58 15.91
N LEU A 14 -11.84 -11.27 16.10
CA LEU A 14 -12.32 -10.51 17.26
C LEU A 14 -13.85 -10.47 17.36
N THR A 15 -14.56 -10.28 16.24
CA THR A 15 -16.03 -10.27 16.24
C THR A 15 -16.58 -11.64 16.60
N THR A 16 -15.97 -12.72 16.11
CA THR A 16 -16.36 -14.10 16.47
C THR A 16 -16.17 -14.34 17.97
N GLU A 17 -15.03 -13.94 18.53
CA GLU A 17 -14.77 -14.03 19.98
C GLU A 17 -15.78 -13.19 20.80
N GLN A 18 -16.13 -11.99 20.33
CA GLN A 18 -17.14 -11.14 20.97
C GLN A 18 -18.51 -11.81 20.94
N THR A 19 -18.92 -12.39 19.81
CA THR A 19 -20.19 -13.11 19.67
C THR A 19 -20.29 -14.25 20.69
N ASP A 20 -19.22 -15.04 20.85
CA ASP A 20 -19.20 -16.15 21.81
C ASP A 20 -19.33 -15.68 23.26
N ARG A 21 -18.70 -14.55 23.59
CA ARG A 21 -18.82 -13.92 24.92
C ARG A 21 -20.21 -13.31 25.14
N LEU A 22 -20.77 -12.61 24.14
CA LEU A 22 -22.12 -12.05 24.18
C LEU A 22 -23.17 -13.13 24.37
N ARG A 23 -22.99 -14.32 23.77
CA ARG A 23 -23.87 -15.46 23.98
C ARG A 23 -23.95 -15.85 25.45
N SER A 24 -22.81 -15.89 26.13
CA SER A 24 -22.75 -16.18 27.57
C SER A 24 -23.48 -15.13 28.42
N VAL A 25 -23.36 -13.84 28.05
CA VAL A 25 -24.06 -12.73 28.72
C VAL A 25 -25.56 -12.77 28.46
N ALA A 26 -25.99 -13.06 27.23
CA ALA A 26 -27.40 -13.21 26.87
C ALA A 26 -28.06 -14.40 27.58
N ASP A 27 -27.37 -15.53 27.67
CA ASP A 27 -27.86 -16.71 28.39
C ASP A 27 -28.04 -16.43 29.90
N LEU A 28 -27.13 -15.65 30.48
CA LEU A 28 -27.25 -15.18 31.84
C LEU A 28 -28.47 -14.26 32.02
N ALA A 29 -28.64 -13.26 31.15
CA ALA A 29 -29.79 -12.37 31.19
C ALA A 29 -31.12 -13.14 31.05
N GLN A 30 -31.16 -14.14 30.18
CA GLN A 30 -32.32 -15.04 30.05
C GLN A 30 -32.60 -15.83 31.33
N ARG A 31 -31.57 -16.36 32.00
CA ARG A 31 -31.76 -17.04 33.30
C ARG A 31 -32.30 -16.11 34.37
N GLN A 32 -31.81 -14.87 34.41
CA GLN A 32 -32.27 -13.88 35.37
C GLN A 32 -33.69 -13.36 35.07
N GLU A 33 -34.10 -13.27 33.79
CA GLU A 33 -35.50 -13.01 33.42
C GLU A 33 -36.42 -14.13 33.90
N ARG A 34 -36.06 -15.39 33.68
CA ARG A 34 -36.84 -16.55 34.16
C ARG A 34 -36.95 -16.61 35.67
N ALA A 35 -35.95 -16.10 36.39
CA ALA A 35 -35.96 -15.97 37.84
C ALA A 35 -36.74 -14.73 38.33
N GLY A 36 -37.24 -13.89 37.42
CA GLY A 36 -37.98 -12.66 37.74
C GLY A 36 -37.10 -11.50 38.19
N VAL A 37 -35.77 -11.59 38.03
CA VAL A 37 -34.80 -10.54 38.40
C VAL A 37 -34.72 -9.46 37.32
N LEU A 38 -34.73 -9.84 36.05
CA LEU A 38 -34.85 -8.91 34.92
C LEU A 38 -36.23 -8.95 34.29
N SER A 39 -36.63 -7.84 33.68
CA SER A 39 -37.81 -7.78 32.82
C SER A 39 -37.54 -8.39 31.44
N LYS A 40 -38.61 -8.79 30.75
CA LYS A 40 -38.56 -9.21 29.34
C LYS A 40 -38.04 -8.13 28.39
N ILE A 41 -38.17 -6.86 28.76
CA ILE A 41 -37.68 -5.75 27.92
C ILE A 41 -36.16 -5.70 28.01
N GLU A 42 -35.60 -5.83 29.21
CA GLU A 42 -34.15 -5.84 29.41
C GLU A 42 -33.51 -7.10 28.83
N GLU A 43 -34.11 -8.29 28.98
CA GLU A 43 -33.62 -9.52 28.34
C GLU A 43 -33.52 -9.40 26.81
N ARG A 44 -34.52 -8.75 26.19
CA ARG A 44 -34.55 -8.53 24.74
C ARG A 44 -33.38 -7.68 24.24
N LEU A 45 -32.87 -6.75 25.05
CA LEU A 45 -31.69 -5.96 24.69
C LEU A 45 -30.49 -6.89 24.40
N PHE A 46 -30.21 -7.84 25.29
CA PHE A 46 -29.10 -8.78 25.12
C PHE A 46 -29.29 -9.69 23.91
N ARG A 47 -30.53 -10.10 23.62
CA ARG A 47 -30.84 -10.87 22.41
C ARG A 47 -30.62 -10.09 21.12
N VAL A 48 -30.94 -8.79 21.12
CA VAL A 48 -30.70 -7.91 19.98
C VAL A 48 -29.19 -7.71 19.77
N GLU A 49 -28.44 -7.45 20.84
CA GLU A 49 -26.97 -7.32 20.78
C GLU A 49 -26.29 -8.59 20.27
N LEU A 50 -26.70 -9.77 20.77
CA LEU A 50 -26.17 -11.04 20.27
C LEU A 50 -26.47 -11.23 18.78
N ALA A 51 -27.72 -11.03 18.35
CA ALA A 51 -28.10 -11.17 16.94
C ALA A 51 -27.37 -10.15 16.04
N GLY A 52 -27.12 -8.94 16.54
CA GLY A 52 -26.31 -7.94 15.85
C GLY A 52 -24.86 -8.37 15.69
N SER A 53 -24.24 -8.87 16.74
CA SER A 53 -22.87 -9.40 16.71
C SER A 53 -22.74 -10.61 15.79
N GLU A 54 -23.72 -11.53 15.78
CA GLU A 54 -23.75 -12.67 14.85
C GLU A 54 -23.80 -12.21 13.38
N ALA A 55 -24.61 -11.21 13.07
CA ALA A 55 -24.65 -10.63 11.72
C ALA A 55 -23.32 -9.98 11.33
N GLN A 56 -22.68 -9.24 12.26
CA GLN A 56 -21.37 -8.63 12.04
C GLN A 56 -20.27 -9.68 11.83
N ALA A 57 -20.31 -10.80 12.56
CA ALA A 57 -19.34 -11.89 12.39
C ALA A 57 -19.44 -12.52 11.00
N ILE A 58 -20.66 -12.74 10.51
CA ILE A 58 -20.91 -13.27 9.16
C ILE A 58 -20.35 -12.31 8.09
N ASP A 59 -20.63 -11.02 8.22
CA ASP A 59 -20.15 -9.99 7.28
C ASP A 59 -18.61 -9.89 7.29
N ALA A 60 -18.00 -9.83 8.48
CA ALA A 60 -16.55 -9.75 8.63
C ALA A 60 -15.83 -10.97 8.03
N GLN A 61 -16.38 -12.17 8.24
CA GLN A 61 -15.84 -13.40 7.64
C GLN A 61 -15.98 -13.41 6.11
N ALA A 62 -17.13 -12.98 5.58
CA ALA A 62 -17.34 -12.87 4.13
C ALA A 62 -16.35 -11.87 3.51
N ARG A 63 -16.16 -10.70 4.14
CA ARG A 63 -15.23 -9.68 3.67
C ARG A 63 -13.77 -10.13 3.74
N ALA A 64 -13.37 -10.82 4.81
CA ALA A 64 -12.03 -11.42 4.91
C ALA A 64 -11.79 -12.43 3.78
N ARG A 65 -12.79 -13.27 3.46
CA ARG A 65 -12.71 -14.24 2.36
C ARG A 65 -12.65 -13.57 1.00
N GLU A 66 -13.43 -12.51 0.78
CA GLU A 66 -13.40 -11.72 -0.46
C GLU A 66 -12.00 -11.13 -0.70
N LEU A 67 -11.40 -10.49 0.31
CA LEU A 67 -10.06 -9.93 0.22
C LEU A 67 -8.98 -11.00 0.02
N GLU A 68 -9.15 -12.18 0.63
CA GLU A 68 -8.25 -13.32 0.40
C GLU A 68 -8.27 -13.75 -1.07
N LEU A 69 -9.46 -13.82 -1.68
CA LEU A 69 -9.62 -14.16 -3.09
C LEU A 69 -9.02 -13.09 -4.01
N GLN A 70 -9.19 -11.81 -3.69
CA GLN A 70 -8.55 -10.70 -4.42
C GLN A 70 -7.02 -10.76 -4.33
N LEU A 71 -6.47 -11.10 -3.16
CA LEU A 71 -5.03 -11.31 -3.01
C LEU A 71 -4.52 -12.50 -3.83
N ARG A 72 -5.26 -13.62 -3.83
CA ARG A 72 -4.91 -14.78 -4.65
C ARG A 72 -4.91 -14.42 -6.13
N ASP A 73 -5.90 -13.67 -6.60
CA ASP A 73 -5.97 -13.17 -7.98
C ASP A 73 -4.76 -12.28 -8.33
N LEU A 74 -4.41 -11.33 -7.45
CA LEU A 74 -3.22 -10.49 -7.59
C LEU A 74 -1.92 -11.30 -7.67
N LEU A 75 -1.85 -12.43 -6.97
CA LEU A 75 -0.72 -13.36 -6.97
C LEU A 75 -0.76 -14.37 -8.13
N GLY A 76 -1.80 -14.36 -8.96
CA GLY A 76 -2.00 -15.34 -10.03
C GLY A 76 -2.31 -16.77 -9.54
N LEU A 77 -2.83 -16.90 -8.33
CA LEU A 77 -3.17 -18.17 -7.69
C LEU A 77 -4.65 -18.52 -7.90
N ALA A 78 -4.93 -19.80 -8.11
CA ALA A 78 -6.31 -20.30 -8.10
C ALA A 78 -6.98 -20.12 -6.72
N PRO A 79 -8.32 -19.99 -6.65
CA PRO A 79 -9.05 -19.82 -5.38
C PRO A 79 -8.80 -20.92 -4.34
N GLU A 80 -8.50 -22.14 -4.77
CA GLU A 80 -8.23 -23.32 -3.94
C GLU A 80 -6.74 -23.69 -3.87
N ALA A 81 -5.83 -22.84 -4.39
CA ALA A 81 -4.40 -23.11 -4.33
C ALA A 81 -3.95 -23.38 -2.88
N PRO A 82 -3.09 -24.39 -2.62
CA PRO A 82 -2.67 -24.81 -1.27
C PRO A 82 -1.59 -23.87 -0.69
N VAL A 83 -1.83 -22.56 -0.79
CA VAL A 83 -0.97 -21.51 -0.24
C VAL A 83 -1.64 -20.98 1.03
N ARG A 84 -0.89 -20.97 2.13
CA ARG A 84 -1.33 -20.35 3.38
C ARG A 84 -0.81 -18.92 3.43
N LEU A 85 -1.72 -17.97 3.40
CA LEU A 85 -1.40 -16.57 3.67
C LEU A 85 -1.26 -16.40 5.20
N VAL A 86 -0.31 -15.56 5.62
CA VAL A 86 -0.01 -15.30 7.05
C VAL A 86 -0.29 -13.84 7.34
N GLU A 87 -1.29 -13.56 8.15
CA GLU A 87 -1.72 -12.22 8.48
C GLU A 87 -0.62 -11.40 9.16
N THR A 88 -0.42 -10.17 8.69
CA THR A 88 0.40 -9.16 9.39
C THR A 88 -0.13 -7.76 9.14
N VAL A 89 -0.27 -6.99 10.22
CA VAL A 89 -0.70 -5.58 10.19
C VAL A 89 0.44 -4.62 10.52
N VAL A 90 1.69 -5.10 10.47
CA VAL A 90 2.87 -4.29 10.79
C VAL A 90 3.71 -4.09 9.54
N PHE A 91 3.96 -2.83 9.22
CA PHE A 91 4.89 -2.43 8.17
C PHE A 91 5.55 -1.12 8.56
N LEU A 92 6.88 -1.06 8.44
CA LEU A 92 7.66 0.13 8.78
C LEU A 92 8.11 0.83 7.49
N PRO A 93 8.04 2.17 7.43
CA PRO A 93 8.58 2.90 6.29
C PRO A 93 10.10 2.76 6.28
N ARG A 94 10.72 2.87 5.11
CA ARG A 94 12.19 2.82 4.98
C ARG A 94 12.88 3.98 5.69
N SER A 95 12.22 5.13 5.74
CA SER A 95 12.66 6.32 6.47
C SER A 95 11.44 7.14 6.90
N THR A 96 11.63 7.92 7.96
CA THR A 96 10.69 8.98 8.39
C THR A 96 11.33 10.37 8.27
N ASP A 97 12.52 10.46 7.67
CA ASP A 97 13.20 11.74 7.42
C ASP A 97 12.63 12.38 6.13
N PRO A 98 11.95 13.54 6.22
CA PRO A 98 11.36 14.20 5.07
C PRO A 98 12.36 14.52 3.95
N ASP A 99 13.57 14.95 4.30
CA ASP A 99 14.58 15.37 3.32
C ASP A 99 15.09 14.15 2.55
N TRP A 100 15.32 13.05 3.26
CA TRP A 100 15.71 11.78 2.64
C TRP A 100 14.62 11.22 1.72
N LEU A 101 13.35 11.30 2.15
CA LEU A 101 12.23 10.81 1.36
C LEU A 101 12.05 11.64 0.08
N LEU A 102 12.18 12.96 0.14
CA LEU A 102 12.10 13.82 -1.02
C LEU A 102 13.23 13.52 -2.02
N ALA A 103 14.48 13.43 -1.53
CA ALA A 103 15.63 13.08 -2.38
C ALA A 103 15.49 11.69 -3.03
N SER A 104 14.96 10.71 -2.29
CA SER A 104 14.71 9.37 -2.80
C SER A 104 13.59 9.37 -3.85
N MET A 105 12.51 10.12 -3.62
CA MET A 105 11.44 10.30 -4.61
C MET A 105 11.96 10.93 -5.90
N GLU A 106 12.79 11.98 -5.80
CA GLU A 106 13.39 12.65 -6.96
C GLU A 106 14.24 11.71 -7.83
N THR A 107 14.94 10.75 -7.20
CA THR A 107 15.89 9.88 -7.89
C THR A 107 15.27 8.57 -8.36
N ASP A 108 14.41 7.96 -7.53
CA ASP A 108 13.99 6.57 -7.69
C ASP A 108 12.51 6.41 -8.08
N ASN A 109 11.69 7.47 -8.02
CA ASN A 109 10.27 7.37 -8.36
C ASN A 109 10.09 7.13 -9.88
N PRO A 110 9.49 6.00 -10.32
CA PRO A 110 9.38 5.69 -11.73
C PRO A 110 8.50 6.65 -12.54
N GLU A 111 7.46 7.24 -11.93
CA GLU A 111 6.57 8.21 -12.58
C GLU A 111 7.32 9.51 -12.86
N LEU A 112 8.11 9.99 -11.90
CA LEU A 112 8.92 11.20 -12.06
C LEU A 112 10.07 10.98 -13.05
N VAL A 113 10.78 9.85 -12.96
CA VAL A 113 11.85 9.48 -13.89
C VAL A 113 11.32 9.35 -15.32
N ALA A 114 10.12 8.80 -15.50
CA ALA A 114 9.47 8.73 -16.82
C ALA A 114 9.15 10.12 -17.36
N ALA A 115 8.57 11.01 -16.53
CA ALA A 115 8.27 12.39 -16.94
C ALA A 115 9.54 13.18 -17.30
N GLN A 116 10.63 13.00 -16.53
CA GLN A 116 11.93 13.58 -16.84
C GLN A 116 12.48 13.06 -18.17
N SER A 117 12.40 11.74 -18.40
CA SER A 117 12.87 11.12 -19.65
C SER A 117 12.06 11.57 -20.87
N GLU A 118 10.75 11.79 -20.72
CA GLU A 118 9.90 12.37 -21.77
C GLU A 118 10.34 13.80 -22.13
N TYR A 119 10.67 14.61 -21.11
CA TYR A 119 11.18 15.95 -21.30
C TYR A 119 12.56 15.94 -22.00
N ASP A 120 13.48 15.09 -21.56
CA ASP A 120 14.81 14.96 -22.19
C ASP A 120 14.71 14.50 -23.65
N ALA A 121 13.81 13.56 -23.96
CA ALA A 121 13.55 13.12 -25.32
C ALA A 121 12.96 14.25 -26.19
N ALA A 122 12.09 15.09 -25.63
CA ALA A 122 11.52 16.25 -26.34
C ALA A 122 12.58 17.33 -26.59
N GLU A 123 13.49 17.56 -25.64
CA GLU A 123 14.65 18.45 -25.78
C GLU A 123 15.60 17.97 -26.90
N GLU A 124 15.94 16.68 -26.95
CA GLU A 124 16.75 16.12 -28.03
C GLU A 124 16.04 16.16 -29.40
N SER A 125 14.73 15.98 -29.41
CA SER A 125 13.91 16.13 -30.62
C SER A 125 13.94 17.57 -31.15
N LEU A 126 13.86 18.56 -30.26
CA LEU A 126 14.02 19.97 -30.62
C LEU A 126 15.43 20.24 -31.19
N ARG A 127 16.48 19.71 -30.57
CA ARG A 127 17.86 19.83 -31.09
C ARG A 127 18.00 19.21 -32.49
N LEU A 128 17.33 18.09 -32.75
CA LEU A 128 17.27 17.49 -34.08
C LEU A 128 16.59 18.41 -35.10
N GLU A 129 15.43 18.98 -34.77
CA GLU A 129 14.71 19.89 -35.67
C GLU A 129 15.49 21.19 -35.94
N ILE A 130 16.24 21.69 -34.95
CA ILE A 130 17.18 22.81 -35.13
C ILE A 130 18.34 22.42 -36.05
N ARG A 131 18.88 21.21 -35.93
CA ARG A 131 19.96 20.74 -36.84
C ARG A 131 19.50 20.63 -38.29
N LYS A 132 18.27 20.23 -38.54
CA LYS A 132 17.66 20.18 -39.89
C LYS A 132 17.57 21.55 -40.58
N GLN A 133 17.89 22.66 -39.90
CA GLN A 133 18.11 23.95 -40.57
C GLN A 133 19.32 23.94 -41.50
N TYR A 134 20.30 23.08 -41.23
CA TYR A 134 21.52 22.93 -42.01
C TYR A 134 21.36 21.75 -42.97
N PRO A 135 21.73 21.92 -44.25
CA PRO A 135 21.55 20.87 -45.24
C PRO A 135 22.58 19.76 -45.06
N ASP A 136 22.13 18.52 -45.24
CA ASP A 136 23.00 17.36 -45.19
C ASP A 136 23.83 17.26 -46.49
N LEU A 137 25.14 17.02 -46.34
CA LEU A 137 26.00 16.71 -47.47
C LEU A 137 25.75 15.25 -47.88
N THR A 138 25.23 15.08 -49.10
CA THR A 138 25.06 13.75 -49.70
C THR A 138 26.22 13.42 -50.62
N ILE A 139 26.86 12.27 -50.38
CA ILE A 139 27.95 11.75 -51.19
C ILE A 139 27.52 10.37 -51.69
N GLY A 140 27.51 10.16 -53.00
CA GLY A 140 27.08 8.88 -53.55
C GLY A 140 27.63 8.58 -54.94
N PRO A 141 27.79 7.30 -55.29
CA PRO A 141 28.12 6.91 -56.64
C PRO A 141 26.93 7.19 -57.56
N GLY A 142 27.18 7.84 -58.69
CA GLY A 142 26.25 8.00 -59.79
C GLY A 142 26.68 7.12 -60.97
N PHE A 143 25.72 6.52 -61.66
CA PHE A 143 25.96 5.89 -62.96
C PHE A 143 25.31 6.76 -64.03
N GLY A 144 26.06 7.07 -65.09
CA GLY A 144 25.54 7.81 -66.24
C GLY A 144 26.17 7.31 -67.53
N ALA A 145 25.46 7.45 -68.64
CA ALA A 145 25.99 7.20 -69.97
C ALA A 145 26.09 8.52 -70.72
N ASP A 146 27.26 8.82 -71.29
CA ASP A 146 27.46 9.99 -72.14
C ASP A 146 27.91 9.50 -73.53
N GLN A 147 27.10 9.79 -74.56
CA GLN A 147 27.32 9.34 -75.94
C GLN A 147 27.55 7.81 -76.10
N GLY A 148 26.94 6.99 -75.25
CA GLY A 148 27.03 5.52 -75.33
C GLY A 148 28.15 4.88 -74.50
N ASP A 149 29.00 5.67 -73.84
CA ASP A 149 29.97 5.18 -72.86
C ASP A 149 29.41 5.26 -71.44
N GLU A 150 29.36 4.12 -70.75
CA GLU A 150 29.02 4.05 -69.33
C GLU A 150 30.15 4.60 -68.47
N ARG A 151 29.83 5.51 -67.54
CA ARG A 151 30.77 6.11 -66.60
C ARG A 151 30.25 6.01 -65.17
N LEU A 152 31.14 5.61 -64.27
CA LEU A 152 30.96 5.72 -62.83
C LEU A 152 31.37 7.12 -62.40
N LEU A 153 30.50 7.81 -61.68
CA LEU A 153 30.68 9.18 -61.19
C LEU A 153 30.58 9.18 -59.66
N LEU A 154 31.24 10.14 -59.00
CA LEU A 154 31.05 10.44 -57.58
C LEU A 154 30.38 11.81 -57.47
N GLY A 155 29.14 11.86 -57.01
CA GLY A 155 28.37 13.09 -56.86
C GLY A 155 28.42 13.64 -55.43
N LEU A 156 28.52 14.96 -55.30
CA LEU A 156 28.34 15.70 -54.05
C LEU A 156 27.08 16.57 -54.18
N GLY A 157 26.11 16.41 -53.28
CA GLY A 157 24.87 17.19 -53.25
C GLY A 157 24.68 17.91 -51.91
N LEU A 158 24.44 19.22 -51.95
CA LEU A 158 24.12 20.04 -50.77
C LEU A 158 22.89 20.90 -51.07
N PRO A 159 21.67 20.45 -50.72
CA PRO A 159 20.45 21.20 -51.02
C PRO A 159 20.34 22.43 -50.11
N ILE A 160 20.54 23.65 -50.60
CA ILE A 160 20.49 24.85 -49.74
C ILE A 160 19.04 25.35 -49.58
N PRO A 161 18.42 25.29 -48.37
CA PRO A 161 17.10 25.83 -48.15
C PRO A 161 17.15 27.36 -48.04
N LEU A 162 16.75 28.06 -49.10
CA LEU A 162 16.84 29.53 -49.17
C LEU A 162 15.70 30.25 -48.43
N TRP A 163 14.55 29.60 -48.19
CA TRP A 163 13.35 30.24 -47.62
C TRP A 163 12.79 29.55 -46.37
N ASN A 164 12.74 28.21 -46.33
CA ASN A 164 12.13 27.48 -45.21
C ASN A 164 13.20 26.64 -44.47
N ARG A 165 13.84 27.26 -43.48
CA ARG A 165 14.85 26.67 -42.59
C ARG A 165 14.17 25.85 -41.47
N ASN A 166 13.32 24.89 -41.85
CA ASN A 166 12.59 24.02 -40.94
C ASN A 166 11.84 24.73 -39.78
N GLN A 167 11.30 25.93 -40.04
CA GLN A 167 10.73 26.76 -38.97
C GLN A 167 9.50 26.11 -38.32
N GLN A 168 8.68 25.41 -39.12
CA GLN A 168 7.51 24.69 -38.61
C GLN A 168 7.93 23.52 -37.69
N GLY A 169 8.88 22.68 -38.12
CA GLY A 169 9.35 21.55 -37.33
C GLY A 169 9.92 21.98 -35.98
N ILE A 170 10.65 23.10 -35.96
CA ILE A 170 11.18 23.70 -34.73
C ILE A 170 10.05 24.22 -33.83
N ALA A 171 9.09 24.96 -34.38
CA ALA A 171 7.98 25.48 -33.60
C ALA A 171 7.15 24.34 -32.97
N GLU A 172 6.89 23.27 -33.73
CA GLU A 172 6.21 22.08 -33.23
C GLU A 172 7.02 21.35 -32.14
N ALA A 173 8.32 21.12 -32.36
CA ALA A 173 9.17 20.46 -31.38
C ALA A 173 9.34 21.30 -30.10
N GLN A 174 9.42 22.62 -30.24
CA GLN A 174 9.47 23.54 -29.10
C GLN A 174 8.20 23.46 -28.27
N ALA A 175 7.02 23.50 -28.92
CA ALA A 175 5.75 23.34 -28.22
C ALA A 175 5.66 21.97 -27.50
N ARG A 176 6.13 20.89 -28.12
CA ARG A 176 6.18 19.56 -27.48
C ARG A 176 7.11 19.54 -26.26
N ARG A 177 8.28 20.18 -26.35
CA ARG A 177 9.22 20.33 -25.22
C ARG A 177 8.60 21.10 -24.07
N GLU A 178 7.89 22.20 -24.33
CA GLU A 178 7.19 22.95 -23.28
C GLU A 178 6.08 22.14 -22.61
N VAL A 179 5.32 21.36 -23.39
CA VAL A 179 4.31 20.44 -22.82
C VAL A 179 4.95 19.37 -21.93
N ALA A 180 6.07 18.78 -22.36
CA ALA A 180 6.79 17.78 -21.58
C ALA A 180 7.39 18.39 -20.30
N HIS A 181 7.90 19.62 -20.37
CA HIS A 181 8.41 20.35 -19.22
C HIS A 181 7.30 20.61 -18.18
N GLY A 182 6.16 21.14 -18.62
CA GLY A 182 5.01 21.36 -17.73
C GLY A 182 4.46 20.06 -17.13
N ARG A 183 4.51 18.94 -17.87
CA ARG A 183 4.18 17.62 -17.32
C ARG A 183 5.14 17.22 -16.21
N PHE A 184 6.45 17.35 -16.43
CA PHE A 184 7.46 17.06 -15.41
C PHE A 184 7.25 17.88 -14.13
N GLU A 185 7.09 19.21 -14.25
CA GLU A 185 6.83 20.08 -13.10
C GLU A 185 5.56 19.68 -12.35
N ASN A 186 4.45 19.46 -13.08
CA ASN A 186 3.20 19.04 -12.46
C ASN A 186 3.30 17.67 -11.77
N THR A 187 4.01 16.71 -12.37
CA THR A 187 4.25 15.40 -11.76
C THR A 187 5.06 15.54 -10.47
N TYR A 188 6.11 16.36 -10.47
CA TYR A 188 6.90 16.64 -9.28
C TYR A 188 6.05 17.22 -8.15
N GLU A 189 5.30 18.30 -8.42
CA GLU A 189 4.46 18.96 -7.41
C GLU A 189 3.37 18.03 -6.85
N LEU A 190 2.77 17.21 -7.71
CA LEU A 190 1.76 16.22 -7.29
C LEU A 190 2.38 15.15 -6.39
N LEU A 191 3.56 14.64 -6.72
CA LEU A 191 4.24 13.61 -5.93
C LEU A 191 4.75 14.17 -4.60
N ALA A 192 5.31 15.39 -4.58
CA ALA A 192 5.73 16.08 -3.37
C ALA A 192 4.53 16.31 -2.41
N SER A 193 3.39 16.76 -2.95
CA SER A 193 2.15 16.93 -2.18
C SER A 193 1.64 15.59 -1.61
N ARG A 194 1.64 14.52 -2.43
CA ARG A 194 1.28 13.17 -1.97
C ARG A 194 2.22 12.69 -0.86
N LEU A 195 3.53 12.90 -0.99
CA LEU A 195 4.51 12.53 0.03
C LEU A 195 4.23 13.22 1.37
N ALA A 196 3.96 14.52 1.35
CA ALA A 196 3.61 15.27 2.55
C ALA A 196 2.31 14.76 3.21
N ILE A 197 1.27 14.48 2.40
CA ILE A 197 0.00 13.94 2.90
C ILE A 197 0.20 12.56 3.54
N GLU A 198 0.93 11.66 2.88
CA GLU A 198 1.15 10.30 3.37
C GLU A 198 2.07 10.28 4.60
N MET A 199 3.03 11.20 4.72
CA MET A 199 3.81 11.38 5.94
C MET A 199 2.93 11.79 7.12
N MET A 200 2.11 12.84 6.94
CA MET A 200 1.20 13.29 7.99
C MET A 200 0.24 12.17 8.42
N ARG A 201 -0.29 11.40 7.47
CA ARG A 201 -1.17 10.25 7.76
C ARG A 201 -0.45 9.11 8.47
N TYR A 202 0.80 8.83 8.11
CA TYR A 202 1.64 7.86 8.80
C TYR A 202 1.85 8.28 10.27
N GLU A 203 2.25 9.52 10.51
CA GLU A 203 2.46 10.06 11.85
C GLU A 203 1.19 10.04 12.69
N ALA A 204 0.05 10.43 12.11
CA ALA A 204 -1.26 10.37 12.78
C ALA A 204 -1.65 8.93 13.14
N GLY A 205 -1.45 7.98 12.21
CA GLY A 205 -1.70 6.56 12.45
C GLY A 205 -0.82 5.98 13.57
N ARG A 206 0.48 6.31 13.56
CA ARG A 206 1.43 5.96 14.63
C ARG A 206 0.97 6.52 15.98
N ALA A 207 0.70 7.81 16.06
CA ALA A 207 0.29 8.46 17.30
C ALA A 207 -1.02 7.86 17.85
N MET A 208 -1.98 7.58 16.97
CA MET A 208 -3.22 6.90 17.34
C MET A 208 -2.94 5.51 17.90
N ARG A 209 -2.11 4.70 17.22
CA ARG A 209 -1.72 3.37 17.72
C ARG A 209 -1.11 3.48 19.11
N GLU A 210 -0.17 4.40 19.31
CA GLU A 210 0.51 4.57 20.60
C GLU A 210 -0.46 4.93 21.73
N VAL A 211 -1.41 5.84 21.48
CA VAL A 211 -2.44 6.19 22.49
C VAL A 211 -3.34 5.00 22.80
N VAL A 212 -3.83 4.30 21.78
CA VAL A 212 -4.74 3.15 21.96
C VAL A 212 -4.04 2.01 22.68
N GLU A 213 -2.80 1.69 22.29
CA GLU A 213 -2.01 0.59 22.84
C GLU A 213 -1.55 0.87 24.28
N ALA A 214 -1.15 2.11 24.59
CA ALA A 214 -0.63 2.46 25.92
C ALA A 214 -1.73 2.80 26.94
N HIS A 215 -2.90 3.28 26.51
CA HIS A 215 -3.94 3.79 27.41
C HIS A 215 -5.29 3.11 27.22
N VAL A 216 -5.85 3.13 26.01
CA VAL A 216 -7.25 2.73 25.79
C VAL A 216 -7.45 1.23 26.01
N LEU A 217 -6.62 0.39 25.37
CA LEU A 217 -6.76 -1.06 25.46
C LEU A 217 -6.49 -1.59 26.88
N PRO A 218 -5.42 -1.19 27.59
CA PRO A 218 -5.20 -1.62 28.96
C PRO A 218 -6.36 -1.26 29.90
N LEU A 219 -6.90 -0.04 29.82
CA LEU A 219 -8.03 0.39 30.64
C LEU A 219 -9.30 -0.42 30.35
N ALA A 220 -9.56 -0.74 29.07
CA ALA A 220 -10.71 -1.56 28.69
C ALA A 220 -10.56 -3.02 29.16
N ASP A 221 -9.34 -3.57 29.10
CA ASP A 221 -9.02 -4.92 29.60
C ASP A 221 -9.12 -5.01 31.13
N GLU A 222 -8.66 -3.98 31.86
CA GLU A 222 -8.80 -3.87 33.30
C GLU A 222 -10.28 -3.80 33.71
N GLN A 223 -11.07 -2.96 33.04
CA GLN A 223 -12.51 -2.84 33.30
C GLN A 223 -13.24 -4.17 33.10
N ASP A 224 -12.99 -4.87 31.98
CA ASP A 224 -13.56 -6.18 31.72
C ASP A 224 -13.18 -7.22 32.79
N THR A 225 -11.92 -7.20 33.23
CA THR A 225 -11.43 -8.09 34.29
C THR A 225 -12.11 -7.80 35.63
N ASP A 226 -12.23 -6.54 36.02
CA ASP A 226 -12.81 -6.13 37.29
C ASP A 226 -14.32 -6.41 37.33
N VAL A 227 -15.04 -6.15 36.24
CA VAL A 227 -16.47 -6.46 36.13
C VAL A 227 -16.72 -7.96 36.27
N ARG A 228 -15.89 -8.81 35.64
CA ARG A 228 -16.00 -10.27 35.82
C ARG A 228 -15.72 -10.72 37.25
N ARG A 229 -14.70 -10.14 37.90
CA ARG A 229 -14.40 -10.45 39.31
C ARG A 229 -15.58 -10.10 40.22
N VAL A 230 -16.22 -8.95 40.00
CA VAL A 230 -17.42 -8.54 40.75
C VAL A 230 -18.59 -9.48 40.49
N ALA A 231 -18.77 -9.92 39.23
CA ALA A 231 -19.80 -10.91 38.88
C ALA A 231 -19.59 -12.24 39.62
N GLU A 232 -18.35 -12.74 39.69
CA GLU A 232 -18.00 -13.98 40.40
C GLU A 232 -18.30 -13.90 41.91
N LEU A 233 -18.25 -12.71 42.51
CA LEU A 233 -18.56 -12.46 43.93
C LEU A 233 -20.06 -12.41 44.25
N GLY A 234 -20.93 -12.70 43.27
CA GLY A 234 -22.36 -12.96 43.50
C GLY A 234 -23.32 -11.83 43.15
N ARG A 235 -22.82 -10.68 42.66
CA ARG A 235 -23.65 -9.66 41.99
C ARG A 235 -23.36 -9.65 40.50
N VAL A 236 -24.07 -10.51 39.78
CA VAL A 236 -23.96 -10.56 38.33
C VAL A 236 -24.95 -9.59 37.73
N ASP A 237 -24.49 -8.43 37.26
CA ASP A 237 -25.26 -7.51 36.43
C ASP A 237 -24.92 -7.77 34.95
N PRO A 238 -25.84 -8.38 34.16
CA PRO A 238 -25.59 -8.67 32.75
C PRO A 238 -25.33 -7.41 31.93
N LEU A 239 -25.93 -6.26 32.31
CA LEU A 239 -25.76 -5.01 31.59
C LEU A 239 -24.35 -4.47 31.74
N LEU A 240 -23.78 -4.54 32.96
CA LEU A 240 -22.40 -4.11 33.21
C LEU A 240 -21.41 -5.01 32.46
N LEU A 241 -21.67 -6.33 32.39
CA LEU A 241 -20.88 -7.27 31.61
C LEU A 241 -20.92 -6.96 30.11
N LEU A 242 -22.11 -6.67 29.57
CA LEU A 242 -22.31 -6.27 28.18
C LEU A 242 -21.52 -4.98 27.86
N GLN A 243 -21.63 -3.97 28.73
CA GLN A 243 -20.93 -2.69 28.55
C GLN A 243 -19.41 -2.87 28.54
N ALA A 244 -18.85 -3.62 29.50
CA ALA A 244 -17.41 -3.87 29.57
C ALA A 244 -16.92 -4.67 28.36
N LEU A 245 -17.70 -5.66 27.91
CA LEU A 245 -17.37 -6.45 26.72
C LEU A 245 -17.36 -5.61 25.45
N ASN A 246 -18.35 -4.72 25.27
CA ASN A 246 -18.39 -3.82 24.12
C ASN A 246 -17.25 -2.80 24.17
N ALA A 247 -16.93 -2.21 25.33
CA ALA A 247 -15.80 -1.29 25.45
C ALA A 247 -14.46 -1.96 25.11
N GLN A 248 -14.25 -3.20 25.55
CA GLN A 248 -13.06 -3.98 25.22
C GLN A 248 -13.00 -4.31 23.72
N PHE A 249 -14.13 -4.71 23.12
CA PHE A 249 -14.19 -4.98 21.69
C PHE A 249 -13.87 -3.73 20.87
N ASP A 250 -14.49 -2.59 21.19
CA ASP A 250 -14.26 -1.31 20.53
C ASP A 250 -12.78 -0.89 20.62
N ALA A 251 -12.15 -1.04 21.79
CA ALA A 251 -10.72 -0.75 21.97
C ALA A 251 -9.83 -1.65 21.10
N LYS A 252 -10.15 -2.94 20.98
CA LYS A 252 -9.40 -3.86 20.11
C LYS A 252 -9.58 -3.54 18.63
N ILE A 253 -10.80 -3.20 18.18
CA ILE A 253 -11.05 -2.75 16.81
C ILE A 253 -10.27 -1.46 16.52
N GLN A 254 -10.30 -0.48 17.42
CA GLN A 254 -9.52 0.75 17.28
C GLN A 254 -8.02 0.48 17.14
N LEU A 255 -7.46 -0.50 17.88
CA LEU A 255 -6.06 -0.86 17.76
C LEU A 255 -5.74 -1.47 16.39
N VAL A 256 -6.59 -2.37 15.89
CA VAL A 256 -6.44 -2.97 14.56
C VAL A 256 -6.49 -1.89 13.48
N ASP A 257 -7.41 -0.94 13.60
CA ASP A 257 -7.60 0.16 12.66
C ASP A 257 -6.39 1.09 12.65
N ALA A 258 -5.88 1.45 13.84
CA ALA A 258 -4.70 2.29 13.97
C ALA A 258 -3.44 1.62 13.38
N ARG A 259 -3.23 0.33 13.66
CA ARG A 259 -2.12 -0.45 13.07
C ARG A 259 -2.24 -0.56 11.56
N ALA A 260 -3.45 -0.83 11.05
CA ALA A 260 -3.71 -0.92 9.62
C ALA A 260 -3.47 0.43 8.91
N ALA A 261 -3.89 1.54 9.53
CA ALA A 261 -3.65 2.88 9.01
C ALA A 261 -2.14 3.20 8.97
N GLU A 262 -1.42 3.01 10.07
CA GLU A 262 0.04 3.22 10.13
C GLU A 262 0.76 2.40 9.06
N ALA A 263 0.48 1.09 8.98
CA ALA A 263 1.12 0.21 8.01
C ALA A 263 0.77 0.57 6.56
N THR A 264 -0.48 0.95 6.29
CA THR A 264 -0.91 1.37 4.94
C THR A 264 -0.16 2.61 4.49
N HIS A 265 -0.08 3.64 5.33
CA HIS A 265 0.62 4.88 4.99
C HIS A 265 2.14 4.70 4.92
N ALA A 266 2.71 3.80 5.73
CA ALA A 266 4.10 3.39 5.58
C ALA A 266 4.38 2.70 4.24
N ILE A 267 3.46 1.87 3.73
CA ILE A 267 3.57 1.29 2.38
C ILE A 267 3.50 2.38 1.32
N ARG A 268 2.56 3.33 1.44
CA ARG A 268 2.43 4.45 0.49
C ARG A 268 3.66 5.34 0.45
N LEU A 269 4.26 5.62 1.60
CA LEU A 269 5.55 6.31 1.66
C LEU A 269 6.61 5.55 0.84
N ASN A 270 6.74 4.24 1.05
CA ASN A 270 7.69 3.42 0.31
C ASN A 270 7.40 3.34 -1.20
N GLU A 271 6.13 3.34 -1.61
CA GLU A 271 5.73 3.39 -3.03
C GLU A 271 6.15 4.71 -3.69
N LEU A 272 6.00 5.84 -2.99
CA LEU A 272 6.34 7.17 -3.51
C LEU A 272 7.84 7.37 -3.71
N ILE A 273 8.68 6.75 -2.88
CA ILE A 273 10.15 6.81 -3.03
C ILE A 273 10.70 5.72 -3.97
N GLY A 274 9.83 5.05 -4.72
CA GLY A 274 10.24 4.03 -5.71
C GLY A 274 10.64 2.68 -5.10
N PRO A 275 10.99 1.69 -5.94
CA PRO A 275 11.41 0.37 -5.46
C PRO A 275 12.74 0.45 -4.68
N PRO A 276 12.98 -0.46 -3.72
CA PRO A 276 14.29 -0.55 -3.09
C PRO A 276 15.36 -0.87 -4.12
N THR A 277 16.42 -0.06 -4.17
CA THR A 277 17.60 -0.39 -4.98
C THR A 277 18.17 -1.73 -4.48
N PRO A 278 18.53 -2.67 -5.35
CA PRO A 278 18.91 -4.04 -4.97
C PRO A 278 20.08 -4.15 -3.96
N ALA A 279 20.84 -3.07 -3.73
CA ALA A 279 21.84 -3.01 -2.66
C ALA A 279 21.26 -3.03 -1.23
N GLN A 280 19.99 -2.66 -1.05
CA GLN A 280 19.31 -2.63 0.26
C GLN A 280 18.63 -3.97 0.62
N THR A 281 18.63 -4.95 -0.29
CA THR A 281 18.06 -6.30 -0.06
C THR A 281 19.06 -7.24 0.62
N SER A 282 19.98 -6.72 1.43
CA SER A 282 20.71 -7.57 2.38
C SER A 282 19.73 -8.02 3.45
N VAL A 283 18.97 -9.06 3.10
CA VAL A 283 18.29 -9.91 4.04
C VAL A 283 19.32 -10.25 5.10
N ASN A 284 19.03 -9.85 6.33
CA ASN A 284 19.81 -10.16 7.51
C ASN A 284 19.61 -11.65 7.84
N THR A 285 20.02 -12.54 6.93
CA THR A 285 20.15 -13.98 7.15
C THR A 285 21.46 -14.21 7.88
N SER A 286 21.50 -13.79 9.14
CA SER A 286 22.55 -14.17 10.07
C SER A 286 21.91 -14.54 11.39
N GLN A 287 21.33 -15.74 11.43
CA GLN A 287 21.40 -16.69 12.55
C GLN A 287 20.52 -17.91 12.25
N THR A 288 21.06 -18.85 11.50
CA THR A 288 20.68 -20.27 11.62
C THR A 288 21.89 -21.01 12.15
N PRO A 289 21.84 -21.69 13.31
CA PRO A 289 22.95 -22.46 13.83
C PRO A 289 23.26 -23.62 12.89
N GLN A 290 24.50 -23.69 12.42
CA GLN A 290 25.01 -24.81 11.65
C GLN A 290 25.09 -26.05 12.56
N PRO A 291 24.50 -27.21 12.20
CA PRO A 291 24.63 -28.42 13.00
C PRO A 291 26.05 -28.99 12.90
N PRO A 292 26.57 -29.63 13.97
CA PRO A 292 27.95 -30.13 14.00
C PRO A 292 28.14 -31.30 13.03
N ILE A 293 29.26 -31.26 12.30
CA ILE A 293 29.72 -32.33 11.40
C ILE A 293 30.14 -33.53 12.25
N PRO A 294 29.66 -34.76 11.98
CA PRO A 294 30.14 -35.95 12.68
C PRO A 294 31.55 -36.30 12.19
N THR A 295 32.54 -36.20 13.07
CA THR A 295 33.85 -36.83 12.91
C THR A 295 33.65 -38.35 12.87
N GLY A 296 33.75 -38.91 11.68
CA GLY A 296 33.82 -40.35 11.48
C GLY A 296 35.19 -40.86 11.91
N ASP A 297 35.25 -41.51 13.07
CA ASP A 297 36.28 -42.48 13.38
C ASP A 297 36.10 -43.70 12.45
N ARG A 298 37.18 -44.11 11.80
CA ARG A 298 37.30 -45.44 11.22
C ARG A 298 38.58 -46.10 11.75
N PRO A 299 38.52 -47.42 11.98
CA PRO A 299 39.50 -48.17 12.77
C PRO A 299 40.88 -48.29 12.11
#